data_AF-A0A1Q6QUA7-F1
#
_entry.id   AF-A0A1Q6QUA7-F1
#
_cell.length_a   1.000
_cell.length_b   1.000
_cell.length_c   1.000
_cell.angle_alpha   90.00
_cell.angle_beta   90.00
_cell.angle_gamma   90.00
#
_symmetry.space_group_name_H-M   'P 1'
#
loop_
_entity.id
_entity.type
_entity.pdbx_description
1 polymer ?
#
loop_
_entity_poly.entity_id
_entity_poly.type
_entity_poly.pdbx_seq_one_letter_code
_entity_poly.pdbx_strand_id
1 'polypeptide(L)'
;MRKDDIKTFVTIVIVCLVIVVLVLILNHKSNSDKLETVNEYNTFFTVTSYINDYINNISNQDSSSLYDVLYSDYIDKKNITLNNIYNNIEEYPINSSVKVIKMEYVKVKNDYIYYVEGKVNQITFDGKQEIDNNFKVVVITDFDTLSFAIYPLQEKDNYKKIIDSIKKIKIEDNKNNKIKNSSLVSKEQICVFYLSDYVDKINNNIEEAYNLLSDQQKKQYTLDKYKEFINANIDKITTDADKCSLELSGTNRVYTVIDINKNKYTFTEKNIMNYNVSLYLEEKAN
;
A
#
# COMPACT_ATOMS: atom_id res chain seq x y z
N MET A 1 -48.54 -40.59 16.84
CA MET A 1 -48.17 -39.18 17.06
C MET A 1 -49.38 -38.33 16.71
N ARG A 2 -49.95 -37.55 17.64
CA ARG A 2 -51.09 -36.68 17.33
C ARG A 2 -50.62 -35.56 16.40
N LYS A 3 -51.51 -35.04 15.57
CA LYS A 3 -51.22 -33.97 14.61
C LYS A 3 -50.58 -32.74 15.28
N ASP A 4 -50.90 -32.52 16.56
CA ASP A 4 -50.37 -31.43 17.38
C ASP A 4 -48.93 -31.67 17.87
N ASP A 5 -48.54 -32.92 18.12
CA ASP A 5 -47.17 -33.29 18.47
C ASP A 5 -46.23 -33.04 17.28
N ILE A 6 -46.70 -33.32 16.06
CA ILE A 6 -45.95 -33.06 14.81
C ILE A 6 -45.78 -31.55 14.59
N LYS A 7 -46.84 -30.75 14.76
CA LYS A 7 -46.75 -29.29 14.67
C LYS A 7 -45.81 -28.68 15.70
N THR A 8 -45.82 -29.20 16.93
CA THR A 8 -44.94 -28.73 18.01
C THR A 8 -43.48 -29.06 17.68
N PHE A 9 -43.21 -30.29 17.23
CA PHE A 9 -41.87 -30.71 16.81
C PHE A 9 -41.33 -29.86 15.64
N VAL A 10 -42.16 -29.62 14.61
CA VAL A 10 -41.79 -28.79 13.45
C VAL A 10 -41.46 -27.35 13.89
N THR A 11 -42.25 -26.76 14.79
CA THR A 11 -41.99 -25.41 15.32
C THR A 11 -40.64 -25.33 16.05
N ILE A 12 -40.32 -26.32 16.89
CA ILE A 12 -39.03 -26.37 17.61
C ILE A 12 -37.86 -26.46 16.63
N VAL A 13 -37.95 -27.31 15.61
CA VAL A 13 -36.91 -27.46 14.59
C VAL A 13 -36.67 -26.16 13.83
N ILE A 14 -37.73 -25.43 13.47
CA ILE A 14 -37.62 -24.12 12.80
C ILE A 14 -36.92 -23.11 13.70
N VAL A 15 -37.29 -23.02 14.98
CA VAL A 15 -36.65 -22.10 15.94
C VAL A 15 -35.17 -22.45 16.12
N CYS A 16 -34.83 -23.73 16.26
CA CYS A 16 -33.43 -24.17 16.33
C CYS A 16 -32.64 -23.82 15.05
N LEU A 17 -33.22 -24.02 13.86
CA LEU A 17 -32.59 -23.64 12.60
C LEU A 17 -32.35 -22.14 12.51
N VAL A 18 -33.32 -21.32 12.91
CA VAL A 18 -33.18 -19.85 12.94
C VAL A 18 -32.05 -19.43 13.88
N ILE A 19 -31.96 -20.02 15.07
CA ILE A 19 -30.88 -19.74 16.02
C ILE A 19 -29.52 -20.15 15.45
N VAL A 20 -29.41 -21.33 14.82
CA VAL A 20 -28.16 -21.81 14.21
C VAL A 20 -27.73 -20.89 13.06
N VAL A 21 -28.65 -20.47 12.20
CA VAL A 21 -28.36 -19.52 11.11
C VAL A 21 -27.92 -18.16 11.67
N LEU A 22 -28.58 -17.66 12.72
CA LEU A 22 -28.19 -16.43 13.40
C LEU A 22 -26.78 -16.53 13.99
N VAL A 23 -26.46 -17.63 14.68
CA VAL A 23 -25.13 -17.87 15.24
C VAL A 23 -24.07 -17.95 14.15
N LEU A 24 -24.38 -18.59 13.01
CA LEU A 24 -23.46 -18.66 11.87
C LEU A 24 -23.22 -17.28 11.22
N ILE A 25 -24.26 -16.46 11.09
CA ILE A 25 -24.15 -15.08 10.58
C ILE A 25 -23.34 -14.22 11.55
N LEU A 26 -23.60 -14.33 12.85
CA LEU A 26 -22.91 -13.56 13.90
C LEU A 26 -21.44 -13.97 14.08
N ASN A 27 -21.11 -15.25 13.88
CA ASN A 27 -19.74 -15.75 13.99
C ASN A 27 -18.94 -15.64 12.69
N HIS A 28 -19.57 -15.34 11.56
CA HIS A 28 -18.84 -15.15 10.31
C HIS A 28 -18.13 -13.79 10.31
N LYS A 29 -16.88 -13.78 10.80
CA LYS A 29 -16.01 -12.60 10.67
C LYS A 29 -15.94 -12.16 9.23
N SER A 30 -16.21 -10.88 9.00
CA SER A 30 -16.14 -10.26 7.69
C SER A 30 -14.70 -10.31 7.17
N ASN A 31 -14.50 -10.05 5.88
CA ASN A 31 -13.14 -10.04 5.32
C ASN A 31 -12.41 -8.80 5.81
N SER A 32 -13.11 -7.67 5.94
CA SER A 32 -12.55 -6.42 6.43
C SER A 32 -12.08 -6.50 7.89
N ASP A 33 -12.72 -7.32 8.73
CA ASP A 33 -12.28 -7.57 10.11
C ASP A 33 -10.98 -8.39 10.22
N LYS A 34 -10.52 -8.98 9.12
CA LYS A 34 -9.31 -9.81 9.03
C LYS A 34 -8.18 -9.12 8.28
N LEU A 35 -8.32 -7.83 7.98
CA LEU A 35 -7.28 -7.06 7.32
C LEU A 35 -6.03 -7.00 8.21
N GLU A 36 -4.89 -7.37 7.64
CA GLU A 36 -3.59 -7.32 8.27
C GLU A 36 -2.68 -6.37 7.48
N THR A 37 -1.77 -5.67 8.14
CA THR A 37 -0.78 -4.84 7.46
C THR A 37 0.18 -5.71 6.66
N VAL A 38 0.44 -5.36 5.40
CA VAL A 38 1.45 -6.03 4.59
C VAL A 38 2.84 -5.77 5.19
N ASN A 39 3.57 -6.84 5.49
CA ASN A 39 4.89 -6.80 6.09
C ASN A 39 5.98 -7.47 5.23
N GLU A 40 5.64 -7.99 4.06
CA GLU A 40 6.55 -8.67 3.14
C GLU A 40 6.87 -7.76 1.95
N TYR A 41 8.16 -7.48 1.73
CA TYR A 41 8.62 -6.46 0.78
C TYR A 41 8.33 -6.80 -0.67
N ASN A 42 8.47 -8.07 -1.05
CA ASN A 42 8.23 -8.49 -2.43
C ASN A 42 6.75 -8.28 -2.78
N THR A 43 5.84 -8.64 -1.87
CA THR A 43 4.40 -8.42 -1.97
C THR A 43 4.09 -6.93 -2.06
N PHE A 44 4.64 -6.12 -1.16
CA PHE A 44 4.42 -4.67 -1.14
C PHE A 44 4.80 -4.02 -2.49
N PHE A 45 6.00 -4.29 -3.00
CA PHE A 45 6.45 -3.70 -4.26
C PHE A 45 5.75 -4.30 -5.48
N THR A 46 5.37 -5.57 -5.44
CA THR A 46 4.62 -6.22 -6.52
C THR A 46 3.22 -5.60 -6.65
N VAL A 47 2.48 -5.47 -5.55
CA VAL A 47 1.15 -4.81 -5.56
C VAL A 47 1.27 -3.35 -5.97
N THR A 48 2.31 -2.64 -5.48
CA THR A 48 2.60 -1.26 -5.91
C THR A 48 2.85 -1.17 -7.41
N SER A 49 3.52 -2.16 -8.01
CA SER A 49 3.77 -2.20 -9.45
C SER A 49 2.48 -2.33 -10.27
N TYR A 50 1.52 -3.14 -9.81
CA TYR A 50 0.21 -3.27 -10.47
C TYR A 50 -0.55 -1.94 -10.46
N ILE A 51 -0.47 -1.21 -9.35
CA ILE A 51 -1.09 0.11 -9.22
C ILE A 51 -0.40 1.12 -10.15
N ASN A 52 0.92 1.08 -10.26
CA ASN A 52 1.66 1.95 -11.17
C ASN A 52 1.39 1.62 -12.65
N ASP A 53 1.23 0.34 -13.01
CA ASP A 53 0.81 -0.04 -14.36
C ASP A 53 -0.59 0.52 -14.66
N TYR A 54 -1.52 0.42 -13.71
CA TYR A 54 -2.85 1.01 -13.82
C TYR A 54 -2.80 2.53 -14.00
N ILE A 55 -2.06 3.26 -13.15
CA ILE A 55 -1.86 4.72 -13.28
C ILE A 55 -1.23 5.06 -14.63
N ASN A 56 -0.25 4.29 -15.09
CA ASN A 56 0.38 4.52 -16.38
C ASN A 56 -0.61 4.32 -17.55
N ASN A 57 -1.52 3.34 -17.48
CA ASN A 57 -2.57 3.17 -18.48
C ASN A 57 -3.57 4.34 -18.48
N ILE A 58 -3.85 4.95 -17.31
CA ILE A 58 -4.63 6.19 -17.20
C ILE A 58 -3.90 7.30 -17.96
N SER A 59 -2.64 7.53 -17.60
CA SER A 59 -1.85 8.63 -18.13
C SER A 59 -1.60 8.55 -19.64
N ASN A 60 -1.52 7.34 -20.20
CA ASN A 60 -1.34 7.12 -21.63
C ASN A 60 -2.66 7.06 -22.42
N GLN A 61 -3.80 7.28 -21.78
CA GLN A 61 -5.12 7.18 -22.39
C GLN A 61 -5.38 5.81 -23.07
N ASP A 62 -4.84 4.72 -22.50
CA ASP A 62 -5.05 3.36 -23.01
C ASP A 62 -6.31 2.74 -22.40
N SER A 63 -7.47 3.06 -22.98
CA SER A 63 -8.77 2.59 -22.49
C SER A 63 -8.91 1.06 -22.55
N SER A 64 -8.26 0.40 -23.49
CA SER A 64 -8.29 -1.06 -23.61
C SER A 64 -7.56 -1.71 -22.45
N SER A 65 -6.32 -1.29 -22.19
CA SER A 65 -5.52 -1.86 -21.10
C SER A 65 -6.08 -1.50 -19.73
N LEU A 66 -6.73 -0.34 -19.58
CA LEU A 66 -7.48 0.00 -18.37
C LEU A 66 -8.68 -0.91 -18.17
N TYR A 67 -9.49 -1.13 -19.21
CA TYR A 67 -10.66 -1.98 -19.12
C TYR A 67 -10.28 -3.41 -18.71
N ASP A 68 -9.18 -3.93 -19.28
CA ASP A 68 -8.65 -5.27 -19.01
C ASP A 68 -8.19 -5.49 -17.56
N VAL A 69 -7.81 -4.42 -16.84
CA VAL A 69 -7.35 -4.52 -15.45
C VAL A 69 -8.41 -4.10 -14.44
N LEU A 70 -9.53 -3.51 -14.85
CA LEU A 70 -10.61 -3.15 -13.94
C LEU A 70 -11.37 -4.39 -13.47
N TYR A 71 -11.71 -4.42 -12.18
CA TYR A 71 -12.50 -5.51 -11.63
C TYR A 71 -13.92 -5.53 -12.20
N SER A 72 -14.43 -6.71 -12.56
CA SER A 72 -15.72 -6.86 -13.25
C SER A 72 -16.89 -6.24 -12.48
N ASP A 73 -16.95 -6.43 -11.15
CA ASP A 73 -18.05 -5.86 -10.35
C ASP A 73 -18.04 -4.32 -10.38
N TYR A 74 -16.87 -3.70 -10.55
CA TYR A 74 -16.75 -2.25 -10.71
C TYR A 74 -17.27 -1.81 -12.09
N ILE A 75 -16.88 -2.52 -13.14
CA ILE A 75 -17.35 -2.31 -14.52
C ILE A 75 -18.88 -2.39 -14.56
N ASP A 76 -19.45 -3.46 -14.03
CA ASP A 76 -20.90 -3.72 -14.04
C ASP A 76 -21.67 -2.66 -13.25
N LYS A 77 -21.21 -2.34 -12.04
CA LYS A 77 -21.89 -1.36 -11.16
C LYS A 77 -21.92 0.05 -11.75
N LYS A 78 -20.94 0.39 -12.59
CA LYS A 78 -20.78 1.72 -13.19
C LYS A 78 -21.18 1.76 -14.67
N ASN A 79 -21.56 0.63 -15.26
CA ASN A 79 -21.80 0.48 -16.70
C ASN A 79 -20.62 0.99 -17.53
N ILE A 80 -19.40 0.57 -17.19
CA ILE A 80 -18.18 0.99 -17.87
C ILE A 80 -18.05 0.29 -19.23
N THR A 81 -17.61 1.06 -20.20
CA THR A 81 -17.30 0.69 -21.58
C THR A 81 -15.98 1.38 -21.95
N LEU A 82 -15.35 0.96 -23.05
CA LEU A 82 -14.14 1.63 -23.56
C LEU A 82 -14.34 3.13 -23.82
N ASN A 83 -15.57 3.56 -24.13
CA ASN A 83 -15.88 4.95 -24.49
C ASN A 83 -16.13 5.85 -23.27
N ASN A 84 -16.44 5.30 -22.09
CA ASN A 84 -16.82 6.08 -20.91
C ASN A 84 -15.96 5.80 -19.68
N ILE A 85 -14.87 5.03 -19.83
CA ILE A 85 -14.02 4.61 -18.72
C ILE A 85 -13.44 5.81 -17.94
N TYR A 86 -12.97 6.85 -18.64
CA TYR A 86 -12.43 8.07 -18.05
C TYR A 86 -13.47 8.92 -17.31
N ASN A 87 -14.78 8.70 -17.56
CA ASN A 87 -15.83 9.38 -16.79
C ASN A 87 -16.00 8.77 -15.38
N ASN A 88 -15.37 7.64 -15.10
CA ASN A 88 -15.55 6.87 -13.86
C ASN A 88 -14.28 6.78 -13.02
N ILE A 89 -13.12 7.11 -13.58
CA ILE A 89 -11.82 7.03 -12.90
C ILE A 89 -11.18 8.41 -12.85
N GLU A 90 -10.32 8.62 -11.86
CA GLU A 90 -9.52 9.85 -11.79
C GLU A 90 -8.45 9.85 -12.89
N GLU A 91 -8.20 11.02 -13.46
CA GLU A 91 -7.18 11.20 -14.49
C GLU A 91 -5.86 11.65 -13.86
N TYR A 92 -4.75 11.08 -14.32
CA TYR A 92 -3.40 11.46 -13.90
C TYR A 92 -2.53 11.75 -15.12
N PRO A 93 -1.70 12.81 -15.09
CA PRO A 93 -0.80 13.14 -16.19
C PRO A 93 0.33 12.10 -16.35
N ILE A 94 1.00 12.11 -17.51
CA ILE A 94 2.17 11.25 -17.75
C ILE A 94 3.25 11.39 -16.67
N ASN A 95 4.00 10.31 -16.48
CA ASN A 95 5.03 10.16 -15.44
C ASN A 95 4.48 10.26 -14.01
N SER A 96 3.23 9.85 -13.80
CA SER A 96 2.63 9.71 -12.49
C SER A 96 2.91 8.35 -11.86
N SER A 97 3.11 8.31 -10.55
CA SER A 97 3.30 7.07 -9.79
C SER A 97 2.78 7.20 -8.36
N VAL A 98 2.37 6.09 -7.77
CA VAL A 98 1.89 6.04 -6.39
C VAL A 98 3.06 5.97 -5.40
N LYS A 99 2.96 6.76 -4.34
CA LYS A 99 3.69 6.59 -3.08
C LYS A 99 2.73 6.00 -2.06
N VAL A 100 2.88 4.71 -1.77
CA VAL A 100 2.03 3.99 -0.82
C VAL A 100 2.34 4.46 0.60
N ILE A 101 1.30 4.79 1.37
CA ILE A 101 1.37 5.16 2.79
C ILE A 101 0.86 4.01 3.66
N LYS A 102 -0.12 3.26 3.16
CA LYS A 102 -0.75 2.17 3.88
C LYS A 102 -1.09 1.04 2.91
N MET A 103 -0.76 -0.19 3.30
CA MET A 103 -1.15 -1.39 2.58
C MET A 103 -1.60 -2.46 3.58
N GLU A 104 -2.86 -2.88 3.44
CA GLU A 104 -3.44 -3.97 4.21
C GLU A 104 -3.91 -5.07 3.27
N TYR A 105 -3.98 -6.30 3.75
CA TYR A 105 -4.43 -7.44 2.95
C TYR A 105 -5.32 -8.37 3.75
N VAL A 106 -6.16 -9.11 3.03
CA VAL A 106 -6.92 -10.23 3.58
C VAL A 106 -6.87 -11.39 2.59
N LYS A 107 -6.68 -12.60 3.13
CA LYS A 107 -6.77 -13.83 2.37
C LYS A 107 -8.23 -14.27 2.22
N VAL A 108 -8.67 -14.47 0.99
CA VAL A 108 -10.00 -15.00 0.64
C VAL A 108 -9.78 -16.33 -0.08
N LYS A 109 -9.92 -17.45 0.66
CA LYS A 109 -9.54 -18.80 0.19
C LYS A 109 -8.04 -18.87 -0.17
N ASN A 110 -7.69 -19.01 -1.44
CA ASN A 110 -6.30 -19.06 -1.91
C ASN A 110 -5.80 -17.70 -2.41
N ASP A 111 -6.71 -16.74 -2.53
CA ASP A 111 -6.51 -15.46 -3.17
C ASP A 111 -6.36 -14.34 -2.15
N TYR A 112 -5.91 -13.17 -2.62
CA TYR A 112 -5.63 -12.04 -1.77
C TYR A 112 -6.30 -10.76 -2.29
N ILE A 113 -6.86 -10.01 -1.35
CA ILE A 113 -7.39 -8.66 -1.57
C ILE A 113 -6.53 -7.70 -0.78
N TYR A 114 -6.03 -6.66 -1.44
CA TYR A 114 -5.21 -5.61 -0.86
C TYR A 114 -5.97 -4.30 -0.87
N TYR A 115 -6.00 -3.62 0.27
CA TYR A 115 -6.41 -2.23 0.38
C TYR A 115 -5.18 -1.34 0.43
N VAL A 116 -5.11 -0.34 -0.45
CA VAL A 116 -3.95 0.55 -0.56
C VAL A 116 -4.39 2.00 -0.47
N GLU A 117 -3.74 2.75 0.42
CA GLU A 117 -3.81 4.21 0.49
C GLU A 117 -2.45 4.80 0.16
N GLY A 118 -2.43 5.87 -0.61
CA GLY A 118 -1.20 6.55 -0.99
C GLY A 118 -1.41 7.96 -1.51
N LYS A 119 -0.36 8.47 -2.14
CA LYS A 119 -0.33 9.76 -2.82
C LYS A 119 0.16 9.55 -4.24
N VAL A 120 -0.42 10.23 -5.23
CA VAL A 120 0.12 10.22 -6.59
C VAL A 120 1.06 11.39 -6.75
N ASN A 121 2.26 11.10 -7.25
CA ASN A 121 3.25 12.12 -7.59
C ASN A 121 3.55 12.08 -9.08
N GLN A 122 3.70 13.25 -9.67
CA GLN A 122 4.19 13.44 -11.03
C GLN A 122 5.67 13.79 -11.01
N ILE A 123 6.44 13.15 -11.88
CA ILE A 123 7.81 13.57 -12.18
C ILE A 123 7.78 14.56 -13.34
N THR A 124 8.27 15.77 -13.10
CA THR A 124 8.44 16.84 -14.08
C THR A 124 9.92 17.14 -14.28
N PHE A 125 10.24 18.04 -15.22
CA PHE A 125 11.62 18.51 -15.39
C PHE A 125 12.15 19.23 -14.14
N ASP A 126 11.28 19.93 -13.43
CA ASP A 126 11.61 20.74 -12.25
C ASP A 126 11.64 19.93 -10.95
N GLY A 127 11.30 18.64 -11.01
CA GLY A 127 11.35 17.72 -9.87
C GLY A 127 10.09 16.90 -9.71
N LYS A 128 9.73 16.60 -8.47
CA LYS A 128 8.59 15.75 -8.12
C LYS A 128 7.50 16.57 -7.46
N GLN A 129 6.28 16.48 -7.99
CA GLN A 129 5.11 17.18 -7.48
C GLN A 129 4.05 16.19 -7.01
N GLU A 130 3.51 16.40 -5.81
CA GLU A 130 2.31 15.72 -5.34
C GLU A 130 1.07 16.27 -6.06
N ILE A 131 0.31 15.41 -6.73
CA ILE A 131 -0.87 15.79 -7.53
C ILE A 131 -2.18 15.21 -7.00
N ASP A 132 -2.10 14.18 -6.15
CA ASP A 132 -3.22 13.63 -5.40
C ASP A 132 -2.72 13.12 -4.05
N ASN A 133 -3.39 13.52 -2.98
CA ASN A 133 -3.02 13.17 -1.61
C ASN A 133 -3.96 12.15 -0.93
N ASN A 134 -4.96 11.65 -1.66
CA ASN A 134 -6.03 10.79 -1.14
C ASN A 134 -6.28 9.57 -2.05
N PHE A 135 -5.26 9.12 -2.78
CA PHE A 135 -5.34 7.95 -3.65
C PHE A 135 -5.71 6.70 -2.87
N LYS A 136 -6.77 6.02 -3.30
CA LYS A 136 -7.27 4.78 -2.67
C LYS A 136 -7.66 3.76 -3.72
N VAL A 137 -7.26 2.51 -3.50
CA VAL A 137 -7.55 1.42 -4.42
C VAL A 137 -7.64 0.09 -3.69
N VAL A 138 -8.46 -0.81 -4.22
CA VAL A 138 -8.44 -2.23 -3.86
C VAL A 138 -7.83 -3.01 -5.01
N VAL A 139 -6.81 -3.81 -4.72
CA VAL A 139 -6.18 -4.74 -5.67
C VAL A 139 -6.60 -6.15 -5.33
N ILE A 140 -7.09 -6.90 -6.30
CA ILE A 140 -7.55 -8.28 -6.13
C ILE A 140 -6.63 -9.17 -6.95
N THR A 141 -6.17 -10.27 -6.36
CA THR A 141 -5.29 -11.24 -7.05
C THR A 141 -5.99 -12.58 -7.11
N ASP A 142 -5.88 -13.25 -8.25
CA ASP A 142 -6.38 -14.59 -8.51
C ASP A 142 -5.19 -15.50 -8.82
N PHE A 143 -4.88 -16.42 -7.91
CA PHE A 143 -3.75 -17.34 -8.06
C PHE A 143 -4.10 -18.58 -8.88
N ASP A 144 -5.38 -18.86 -9.12
CA ASP A 144 -5.79 -19.93 -10.02
C ASP A 144 -5.51 -19.54 -11.49
N THR A 145 -5.71 -18.26 -11.84
CA THR A 145 -5.42 -17.73 -13.19
C THR A 145 -4.13 -16.91 -13.29
N LEU A 146 -3.42 -16.70 -12.18
CA LEU A 146 -2.23 -15.85 -12.08
C LEU A 146 -2.47 -14.43 -12.61
N SER A 147 -3.60 -13.85 -12.24
CA SER A 147 -4.02 -12.53 -12.70
C SER A 147 -4.39 -11.59 -11.55
N PHE A 148 -4.47 -10.29 -11.83
CA PHE A 148 -4.91 -9.29 -10.87
C PHE A 148 -6.02 -8.40 -11.46
N ALA A 149 -6.71 -7.69 -10.60
CA ALA A 149 -7.68 -6.67 -10.98
C ALA A 149 -7.64 -5.49 -10.02
N ILE A 150 -8.08 -4.34 -10.51
CA ILE A 150 -8.05 -3.05 -9.83
C ILE A 150 -9.49 -2.58 -9.63
N TYR A 151 -9.83 -2.23 -8.40
CA TYR A 151 -11.06 -1.54 -8.03
C TYR A 151 -10.67 -0.16 -7.48
N PRO A 152 -10.73 0.91 -8.30
CA PRO A 152 -10.45 2.26 -7.84
C PRO A 152 -11.53 2.73 -6.86
N LEU A 153 -11.11 3.39 -5.78
CA LEU A 153 -12.02 3.90 -4.76
C LEU A 153 -12.18 5.40 -4.90
N GLN A 154 -13.42 5.87 -4.83
CA GLN A 154 -13.75 7.29 -4.75
C GLN A 154 -13.81 7.72 -3.27
N GLU A 155 -13.72 9.02 -3.00
CA GLU A 155 -13.68 9.55 -1.62
C GLU A 155 -14.83 9.04 -0.72
N LYS A 156 -16.03 8.89 -1.29
CA LYS A 156 -17.24 8.42 -0.60
C LYS A 156 -17.34 6.90 -0.46
N ASP A 157 -16.46 6.13 -1.08
CA ASP A 157 -16.53 4.69 -1.09
C ASP A 157 -16.08 4.12 0.26
N ASN A 158 -16.81 3.11 0.74
CA ASN A 158 -16.44 2.38 1.95
C ASN A 158 -15.71 1.10 1.54
N TYR A 159 -14.37 1.14 1.62
CA TYR A 159 -13.52 0.01 1.22
C TYR A 159 -13.87 -1.29 1.98
N LYS A 160 -14.25 -1.20 3.27
CA LYS A 160 -14.63 -2.38 4.06
C LYS A 160 -15.84 -3.07 3.46
N LYS A 161 -16.88 -2.32 3.10
CA LYS A 161 -18.08 -2.87 2.44
C LYS A 161 -17.75 -3.52 1.09
N ILE A 162 -16.83 -2.93 0.33
CA ILE A 162 -16.39 -3.47 -0.96
C ILE A 162 -15.66 -4.80 -0.74
N ILE A 163 -14.66 -4.84 0.13
CA ILE A 163 -13.91 -6.05 0.48
C ILE A 163 -14.83 -7.15 1.04
N ASP A 164 -15.80 -6.77 1.87
CA ASP A 164 -16.77 -7.70 2.44
C ASP A 164 -17.75 -8.25 1.40
N SER A 165 -18.03 -7.53 0.33
CA SER A 165 -18.88 -8.01 -0.77
C SER A 165 -18.20 -9.08 -1.63
N ILE A 166 -16.87 -9.09 -1.69
CA ILE A 166 -16.08 -10.04 -2.48
C ILE A 166 -15.99 -11.38 -1.73
N LYS A 167 -16.88 -12.32 -2.08
CA LYS A 167 -16.93 -13.67 -1.46
C LYS A 167 -16.18 -14.73 -2.26
N LYS A 168 -16.04 -14.52 -3.56
CA LYS A 168 -15.33 -15.39 -4.48
C LYS A 168 -14.58 -14.51 -5.45
N ILE A 169 -13.32 -14.82 -5.68
CA ILE A 169 -12.50 -14.18 -6.69
C ILE A 169 -12.50 -15.10 -7.91
N LYS A 170 -12.69 -14.49 -9.07
CA LYS A 170 -12.50 -15.10 -10.37
C LYS A 170 -12.15 -13.97 -11.32
N ILE A 171 -10.91 -13.94 -11.79
CA ILE A 171 -10.42 -12.92 -12.73
C ILE A 171 -10.03 -13.65 -14.01
N GLU A 172 -10.56 -13.19 -15.14
CA GLU A 172 -10.15 -13.67 -16.45
C GLU A 172 -8.76 -13.12 -16.78
N ASP A 173 -7.82 -14.01 -17.10
CA ASP A 173 -6.47 -13.58 -17.44
C ASP A 173 -6.40 -13.02 -18.86
N ASN A 174 -5.58 -12.00 -19.03
CA ASN A 174 -5.27 -11.38 -20.30
C ASN A 174 -3.81 -10.92 -20.30
N LYS A 175 -3.38 -10.23 -21.36
CA LYS A 175 -1.99 -9.76 -21.48
C LYS A 175 -1.63 -8.63 -20.51
N ASN A 176 -2.62 -7.87 -20.04
CA ASN A 176 -2.46 -6.64 -19.28
C ASN A 176 -2.57 -6.83 -17.77
N ASN A 177 -3.14 -7.96 -17.32
CA ASN A 177 -3.44 -8.21 -15.91
C ASN A 177 -2.69 -9.40 -15.30
N LYS A 178 -1.57 -9.84 -15.89
CA LYS A 178 -0.79 -10.96 -15.37
C LYS A 178 -0.07 -10.58 -14.07
N ILE A 179 -0.12 -11.48 -13.08
CA ILE A 179 0.73 -11.39 -11.90
C ILE A 179 2.19 -11.46 -12.34
N LYS A 180 2.95 -10.45 -11.96
CA LYS A 180 4.39 -10.39 -12.22
C LYS A 180 5.10 -11.24 -11.17
N ASN A 181 6.10 -12.00 -11.59
CA ASN A 181 7.01 -12.62 -10.64
C ASN A 181 7.68 -11.51 -9.83
N SER A 182 7.56 -11.58 -8.51
CA SER A 182 8.20 -10.61 -7.65
C SER A 182 9.72 -10.76 -7.78
N SER A 183 10.40 -9.69 -8.19
CA SER A 183 11.85 -9.66 -8.09
C SER A 183 12.20 -9.63 -6.61
N LEU A 184 13.04 -10.56 -6.15
CA LEU A 184 13.49 -10.61 -4.76
C LEU A 184 14.15 -9.26 -4.39
N VAL A 185 13.50 -8.51 -3.51
CA VAL A 185 14.04 -7.26 -2.98
C VAL A 185 15.08 -7.59 -1.93
N SER A 186 16.34 -7.30 -2.26
CA SER A 186 17.47 -7.47 -1.36
C SER A 186 17.44 -6.47 -0.20
N LYS A 187 18.08 -6.83 0.90
CA LYS A 187 18.26 -5.94 2.06
C LYS A 187 18.96 -4.63 1.65
N GLU A 188 19.94 -4.71 0.75
CA GLU A 188 20.67 -3.56 0.20
C GLU A 188 19.73 -2.61 -0.56
N GLN A 189 18.83 -3.14 -1.41
CA GLN A 189 17.81 -2.33 -2.08
C GLN A 189 16.86 -1.66 -1.08
N ILE A 190 16.44 -2.38 -0.03
CA ILE A 190 15.60 -1.81 1.02
C ILE A 190 16.31 -0.62 1.68
N CYS A 191 17.57 -0.78 2.09
CA CYS A 191 18.36 0.32 2.66
C CYS A 191 18.42 1.55 1.74
N VAL A 192 18.62 1.34 0.42
CA VAL A 192 18.61 2.43 -0.56
C VAL A 192 17.23 3.08 -0.65
N PHE A 193 16.13 2.33 -0.57
CA PHE A 193 14.78 2.91 -0.57
C PHE A 193 14.52 3.83 0.63
N TYR A 194 14.89 3.40 1.85
CA TYR A 194 14.74 4.23 3.05
C TYR A 194 15.63 5.47 3.00
N LEU A 195 16.90 5.31 2.61
CA LEU A 195 17.83 6.44 2.47
C LEU A 195 17.31 7.44 1.43
N SER A 196 16.91 6.96 0.25
CA SER A 196 16.39 7.81 -0.82
C SER A 196 15.11 8.53 -0.41
N ASP A 197 14.16 7.84 0.24
CA ASP A 197 12.92 8.49 0.69
C ASP A 197 13.17 9.56 1.76
N TYR A 198 14.15 9.36 2.66
CA TYR A 198 14.47 10.34 3.69
C TYR A 198 15.22 11.55 3.11
N VAL A 199 16.19 11.32 2.23
CA VAL A 199 16.93 12.39 1.54
C VAL A 199 16.00 13.20 0.61
N ASP A 200 15.05 12.55 -0.06
CA ASP A 200 13.99 13.22 -0.83
C ASP A 200 13.19 14.21 0.05
N LYS A 201 12.84 13.83 1.28
CA LYS A 201 12.19 14.75 2.22
C LYS A 201 13.10 15.87 2.68
N ILE A 202 14.37 15.58 2.95
CA ILE A 202 15.34 16.63 3.29
C ILE A 202 15.39 17.69 2.19
N ASN A 203 15.44 17.28 0.93
CA ASN A 203 15.58 18.19 -0.20
C ASN A 203 14.29 18.97 -0.51
N ASN A 204 13.12 18.35 -0.35
CA ASN A 204 11.84 18.94 -0.77
C ASN A 204 11.06 19.58 0.39
N ASN A 205 11.12 19.00 1.59
CA ASN A 205 10.37 19.45 2.77
C ASN A 205 11.06 19.01 4.08
N ILE A 206 12.01 19.82 4.57
CA ILE A 206 12.78 19.54 5.80
C ILE A 206 11.88 19.29 7.01
N GLU A 207 10.68 19.89 7.07
CA GLU A 207 9.73 19.65 8.17
C GLU A 207 9.17 18.23 8.17
N GLU A 208 8.87 17.66 6.99
CA GLU A 208 8.52 16.24 6.88
C GLU A 208 9.67 15.34 7.32
N ALA A 209 10.91 15.66 6.93
CA ALA A 209 12.09 14.93 7.39
C ALA A 209 12.26 15.01 8.92
N TYR A 210 12.05 16.20 9.50
CA TYR A 210 12.07 16.40 10.96
C TYR A 210 11.02 15.55 11.67
N ASN A 211 9.81 15.46 11.09
CA ASN A 211 8.72 14.70 11.66
C ASN A 211 9.01 13.19 11.74
N LEU A 212 9.93 12.68 10.93
CA LEU A 212 10.40 11.29 11.00
C LEU A 212 11.55 11.06 12.00
N LEU A 213 12.15 12.10 12.57
CA LEU A 213 13.22 11.91 13.53
C LEU A 213 12.75 11.07 14.72
N SER A 214 13.63 10.19 15.18
CA SER A 214 13.48 9.46 16.43
C SER A 214 13.23 10.41 17.60
N ASP A 215 12.48 9.94 18.60
CA ASP A 215 12.17 10.74 19.80
C ASP A 215 13.43 11.24 20.51
N GLN A 216 14.52 10.46 20.46
CA GLN A 216 15.81 10.87 21.01
C GLN A 216 16.41 12.06 20.26
N GLN A 217 16.35 12.08 18.92
CA GLN A 217 16.86 13.20 18.14
C GLN A 217 15.97 14.44 18.24
N LYS A 218 14.65 14.28 18.35
CA LYS A 218 13.72 15.40 18.61
C LYS A 218 13.94 16.05 19.98
N LYS A 219 14.57 15.37 20.94
CA LYS A 219 15.00 16.00 22.21
C LYS A 219 16.25 16.87 22.04
N GLN A 220 17.06 16.60 21.03
CA GLN A 220 18.30 17.34 20.75
C GLN A 220 18.07 18.51 19.80
N TYR A 221 17.19 18.35 18.82
CA TYR A 221 16.87 19.35 17.81
C TYR A 221 15.44 19.84 17.95
N THR A 222 15.27 21.16 18.04
CA THR A 222 14.01 21.80 17.63
C THR A 222 13.92 21.80 16.10
N LEU A 223 12.73 22.03 15.53
CA LEU A 223 12.55 22.12 14.08
C LEU A 223 13.50 23.15 13.45
N ASP A 224 13.63 24.34 14.05
CA ASP A 224 14.51 25.40 13.54
C ASP A 224 15.99 25.01 13.58
N LYS A 225 16.45 24.42 14.70
CA LYS A 225 17.83 23.92 14.82
C LYS A 225 18.12 22.80 13.83
N TYR A 226 17.13 21.95 13.56
CA TYR A 226 17.26 20.91 12.56
C TYR A 226 17.36 21.48 11.14
N LYS A 227 16.54 22.50 10.81
CA LYS A 227 16.64 23.22 9.53
C LYS A 227 18.02 23.85 9.34
N GLU A 228 18.53 24.54 10.36
CA GLU A 228 19.88 25.11 10.34
C GLU A 228 20.96 24.03 10.15
N PHE A 229 20.86 22.94 10.91
CA PHE A 229 21.79 21.81 10.82
C PHE A 229 21.83 21.18 9.42
N ILE A 230 20.66 20.91 8.82
CA ILE A 230 20.55 20.32 7.49
C ILE A 230 21.08 21.29 6.43
N ASN A 231 20.67 22.56 6.47
CA ASN A 231 21.11 23.55 5.48
C ASN A 231 22.63 23.77 5.52
N ALA A 232 23.25 23.71 6.70
CA ALA A 232 24.70 23.84 6.86
C ALA A 232 25.50 22.61 6.40
N ASN A 233 24.85 21.46 6.18
CA ASN A 233 25.51 20.19 5.85
C ASN A 233 24.89 19.47 4.65
N ILE A 234 24.07 20.16 3.85
CA ILE A 234 23.32 19.55 2.74
C ILE A 234 24.25 18.95 1.68
N ASP A 235 25.43 19.54 1.50
CA ASP A 235 26.50 19.09 0.63
C ASP A 235 27.09 17.73 1.02
N LYS A 236 26.90 17.30 2.27
CA LYS A 236 27.36 16.02 2.79
C LYS A 236 26.33 14.90 2.64
N ILE A 237 25.07 15.23 2.40
CA ILE A 237 23.96 14.27 2.39
C ILE A 237 23.82 13.67 0.98
N THR A 238 23.78 12.34 0.89
CA THR A 238 23.66 11.62 -0.38
C THR A 238 22.72 10.43 -0.27
N THR A 239 22.20 9.98 -1.41
CA THR A 239 21.42 8.75 -1.54
C THR A 239 22.28 7.50 -1.76
N ASP A 240 23.59 7.67 -1.94
CA ASP A 240 24.50 6.58 -2.26
C ASP A 240 24.93 5.81 -1.00
N ALA A 241 24.40 4.60 -0.83
CA ALA A 241 24.72 3.71 0.28
C ALA A 241 26.04 2.95 0.07
N ASP A 242 26.91 2.93 1.08
CA ASP A 242 28.14 2.12 1.12
C ASP A 242 27.90 0.80 1.88
N LYS A 243 27.29 0.87 3.06
CA LYS A 243 27.03 -0.32 3.91
C LYS A 243 25.59 -0.34 4.40
N CYS A 244 25.05 -1.55 4.52
CA CYS A 244 23.70 -1.80 4.99
C CYS A 244 23.67 -3.01 5.93
N SER A 245 23.14 -2.81 7.13
CA SER A 245 22.86 -3.87 8.10
C SER A 245 21.39 -3.87 8.51
N LEU A 246 20.88 -5.05 8.85
CA LEU A 246 19.53 -5.27 9.35
C LEU A 246 19.63 -5.98 10.69
N GLU A 247 18.91 -5.46 11.67
CA GLU A 247 18.69 -6.09 12.97
C GLU A 247 17.20 -6.06 13.35
N LEU A 248 16.81 -6.86 14.33
CA LEU A 248 15.46 -6.84 14.90
C LEU A 248 15.51 -6.20 16.28
N SER A 249 14.72 -5.14 16.48
CA SER A 249 14.47 -4.53 17.77
C SER A 249 13.05 -4.90 18.21
N GLY A 250 12.93 -5.96 19.02
CA GLY A 250 11.64 -6.60 19.27
C GLY A 250 11.07 -7.20 17.99
N THR A 251 9.88 -6.77 17.58
CA THR A 251 9.24 -7.17 16.31
C THR A 251 9.58 -6.27 15.13
N ASN A 252 10.25 -5.14 15.38
CA ASN A 252 10.49 -4.12 14.36
C ASN A 252 11.84 -4.35 13.67
N ARG A 253 11.87 -4.11 12.35
CA ARG A 253 13.11 -4.13 11.56
C ARG A 253 13.84 -2.81 11.75
N VAL A 254 15.13 -2.88 12.00
CA VAL A 254 16.00 -1.71 12.10
C VAL A 254 17.08 -1.84 11.03
N TYR A 255 17.06 -0.90 10.09
CA TYR A 255 18.06 -0.80 9.04
C TYR A 255 19.07 0.27 9.43
N THR A 256 20.35 -0.09 9.44
CA THR A 256 21.42 0.90 9.57
C THR A 256 22.14 1.01 8.23
N VAL A 257 22.16 2.23 7.70
CA VAL A 257 22.81 2.60 6.45
C VAL A 257 24.00 3.50 6.77
N ILE A 258 25.15 3.19 6.17
CA ILE A 258 26.29 4.10 6.11
C ILE A 258 26.41 4.51 4.64
N ASP A 259 26.35 5.80 4.36
CA ASP A 259 26.49 6.32 3.00
C ASP A 259 27.97 6.39 2.57
N ILE A 260 28.23 6.74 1.31
CA ILE A 260 29.60 6.89 0.79
C ILE A 260 30.41 8.00 1.51
N ASN A 261 29.72 8.96 2.12
CA ASN A 261 30.29 10.05 2.89
C ASN A 261 30.49 9.69 4.37
N LYS A 262 30.23 8.43 4.75
CA LYS A 262 30.32 7.87 6.10
C LYS A 262 29.28 8.40 7.09
N ASN A 263 28.28 9.13 6.61
CA ASN A 263 27.14 9.47 7.44
C ASN A 263 26.34 8.21 7.77
N LYS A 264 25.83 8.13 9.00
CA LYS A 264 25.06 7.01 9.50
C LYS A 264 23.59 7.39 9.62
N TYR A 265 22.74 6.53 9.07
CA TYR A 265 21.29 6.59 9.18
C TYR A 265 20.80 5.31 9.85
N THR A 266 19.93 5.43 10.85
CA THR A 266 19.29 4.28 11.49
C THR A 266 17.79 4.42 11.35
N PHE A 267 17.17 3.58 10.53
CA PHE A 267 15.75 3.55 10.23
C PHE A 267 15.07 2.45 11.04
N THR A 268 14.13 2.83 11.90
CA THR A 268 13.30 1.90 12.67
C THR A 268 11.92 1.80 12.03
N GLU A 269 11.62 0.65 11.44
CA GLU A 269 10.38 0.37 10.70
C GLU A 269 9.18 0.32 11.66
N LYS A 270 8.12 1.08 11.34
CA LYS A 270 6.78 0.90 11.90
C LYS A 270 5.94 0.01 10.99
N ASN A 271 6.04 0.25 9.68
CA ASN A 271 5.61 -0.62 8.59
C ASN A 271 6.45 -0.31 7.34
N ILE A 272 6.32 -1.08 6.26
CA ILE A 272 7.12 -0.89 5.04
C ILE A 272 7.00 0.57 4.55
N MET A 273 8.14 1.25 4.37
CA MET A 273 8.26 2.67 4.00
C MET A 273 7.66 3.69 5.00
N ASN A 274 7.31 3.28 6.23
CA ASN A 274 6.98 4.17 7.35
C ASN A 274 7.90 3.89 8.54
N TYR A 275 8.64 4.91 8.99
CA TYR A 275 9.74 4.71 9.90
C TYR A 275 9.99 5.92 10.78
N ASN A 276 10.78 5.70 11.83
CA ASN A 276 11.54 6.77 12.47
C ASN A 276 13.00 6.67 12.02
N VAL A 277 13.72 7.78 12.03
CA VAL A 277 15.14 7.82 11.63
C VAL A 277 16.01 8.54 12.65
N SER A 278 17.23 8.07 12.81
CA SER A 278 18.32 8.81 13.44
C SER A 278 19.42 9.09 12.43
N LEU A 279 19.79 10.36 12.26
CA LEU A 279 20.86 10.84 11.36
C LEU A 279 22.10 11.28 12.15
N TYR A 280 23.27 10.75 11.80
CA TYR A 280 24.56 11.18 12.33
C TYR A 280 25.51 11.47 11.17
N LEU A 281 25.92 12.73 11.02
CA LEU A 281 26.86 13.13 9.98
C LEU A 281 28.29 12.95 10.46
N GLU A 282 29.18 12.51 9.58
CA GLU A 282 30.60 12.37 9.89
C GLU A 282 31.23 13.77 10.07
N GLU A 283 31.97 13.96 11.16
CA GLU A 283 32.74 15.19 11.38
C GLU A 283 33.98 15.17 10.48
N LYS A 284 34.37 16.32 9.90
CA LYS A 284 35.64 16.39 9.17
C LYS A 284 36.78 16.07 10.14
N ALA A 285 37.62 15.11 9.79
CA ALA A 285 38.98 15.08 10.31
C ALA A 285 39.63 16.39 9.85
N ASN A 286 39.87 17.31 10.80
CA ASN A 286 40.63 18.53 10.58
C ASN A 286 42.07 18.21 10.17
#